data_AF-A0A7R9GW09-F1
#
_entry.id   AF-A0A7R9GW09-F1
#
_cell.length_a   1.000
_cell.length_b   1.000
_cell.length_c   1.000
_cell.angle_alpha   90.00
_cell.angle_beta   90.00
_cell.angle_gamma   90.00
#
_symmetry.space_group_name_H-M   'P 1'
#
loop_
_entity.id
_entity.type
_entity.pdbx_description
1 polymer ?
#
loop_
_entity_poly.entity_id
_entity_poly.type
_entity_poly.pdbx_seq_one_letter_code
_entity_poly.pdbx_strand_id
1 'polypeptide(L)' 'SRNDTQTVGIENINNLLESFMGINDAELATEIWELSTAKTNSMDFAEAIDNSELEEFGFTDDFIIELWGVITDARAGRLK' A
#
# COMPACT_ATOMS: atom_id res chain seq x y z
N SER A 1 10.61 14.45 7.59
CA SER A 1 9.66 14.41 8.74
C SER A 1 8.82 13.14 8.62
N ARG A 2 8.15 12.67 9.68
CA ARG A 2 7.27 11.47 9.61
C ARG A 2 6.20 11.60 8.50
N ASN A 3 5.83 12.83 8.14
CA ASN A 3 4.87 13.11 7.07
C ASN A 3 5.47 12.88 5.68
N ASP A 4 6.76 13.16 5.47
CA ASP A 4 7.38 13.01 4.15
C ASP A 4 7.41 11.53 3.71
N THR A 5 7.69 10.61 4.65
CA THR A 5 7.66 9.17 4.40
C THR A 5 6.26 8.68 4.04
N GLN A 6 5.23 9.20 4.72
CA GLN A 6 3.85 8.87 4.44
C GLN A 6 3.44 9.38 3.05
N THR A 7 3.77 10.63 2.72
CA THR A 7 3.48 11.20 1.40
C THR A 7 4.13 10.38 0.28
N VAL A 8 5.43 10.11 0.38
CA VAL A 8 6.15 9.30 -0.61
C VAL A 8 5.56 7.89 -0.72
N GLY A 9 5.19 7.28 0.41
CA GLY A 9 4.55 5.97 0.43
C GLY A 9 3.21 5.95 -0.30
N ILE A 10 2.33 6.91 0.00
CA ILE A 10 1.02 7.04 -0.65
C ILE A 10 1.17 7.31 -2.15
N GLU A 11 2.09 8.19 -2.55
CA GLU A 11 2.36 8.47 -3.96
C GLU A 11 2.83 7.22 -4.71
N ASN A 12 3.72 6.42 -4.12
CA ASN A 12 4.20 5.20 -4.76
C ASN A 12 3.15 4.08 -4.79
N ILE A 13 2.28 3.98 -3.78
CA ILE A 13 1.10 3.09 -3.82
C ILE A 13 0.19 3.51 -4.97
N ASN A 14 -0.09 4.81 -5.10
CA ASN A 14 -0.94 5.32 -6.17
C ASN A 14 -0.35 5.06 -7.56
N ASN A 15 0.98 5.23 -7.72
CA ASN A 15 1.68 4.87 -8.96
C ASN A 15 1.59 3.38 -9.29
N LEU A 16 1.60 2.51 -8.27
CA LEU A 16 1.45 1.07 -8.44
C LEU A 16 0.02 0.73 -8.89
N LEU A 17 -1.00 1.33 -8.26
CA LEU A 17 -2.41 1.19 -8.67
C LEU A 17 -2.61 1.66 -10.11
N GLU A 18 -2.02 2.78 -10.51
CA GLU A 18 -2.11 3.27 -11.89
C GLU A 18 -1.46 2.31 -12.89
N SER A 19 -0.30 1.76 -12.53
CA SER A 19 0.43 0.82 -13.40
C SER A 19 -0.29 -0.52 -13.57
N PHE A 20 -0.95 -1.02 -12.53
CA PHE A 20 -1.57 -2.35 -12.53
C PHE A 20 -3.06 -2.33 -12.90
N MET A 21 -3.79 -1.29 -12.49
CA MET A 21 -5.25 -1.21 -12.62
C MET A 21 -5.70 -0.06 -13.53
N GLY A 22 -4.79 0.86 -13.90
CA GLY A 22 -5.14 2.05 -14.69
C GLY A 22 -5.93 3.09 -13.90
N ILE A 23 -5.92 3.02 -12.56
CA ILE A 23 -6.63 3.96 -11.68
C ILE A 23 -5.62 4.82 -10.92
N ASN A 24 -5.96 6.10 -10.76
CA ASN A 24 -5.21 7.03 -9.91
C ASN A 24 -6.18 7.52 -8.83
N ASP A 25 -6.12 6.89 -7.67
CA ASP A 25 -7.03 7.09 -6.55
C ASP A 25 -6.22 7.30 -5.26
N ALA A 26 -6.05 8.57 -4.90
CA ALA A 26 -5.28 8.98 -3.74
C ALA A 26 -5.97 8.60 -2.41
N GLU A 27 -7.30 8.46 -2.38
CA GLU A 27 -8.03 8.04 -1.18
C GLU A 27 -7.79 6.55 -0.93
N LEU A 28 -7.92 5.72 -1.97
CA LEU A 28 -7.58 4.29 -1.90
C LEU A 28 -6.11 4.07 -1.51
N ALA A 29 -5.18 4.82 -2.11
CA ALA A 29 -3.76 4.73 -1.76
C ALA A 29 -3.48 5.13 -0.30
N THR A 30 -4.22 6.12 0.22
CA THR A 30 -4.13 6.54 1.62
C THR A 30 -4.66 5.45 2.55
N GLU A 31 -5.81 4.85 2.24
CA GLU A 31 -6.41 3.77 3.02
C GLU A 31 -5.48 2.54 3.10
N ILE A 32 -4.90 2.13 1.96
CA ILE A 32 -3.91 1.04 1.92
C ILE A 32 -2.71 1.36 2.81
N TRP A 33 -2.19 2.60 2.74
CA TRP A 33 -1.08 3.01 3.59
C TRP A 33 -1.46 2.93 5.06
N GLU A 34 -2.61 3.49 5.46
CA GLU A 34 -3.08 3.51 6.84
C GLU A 34 -3.29 2.10 7.40
N LEU A 35 -3.93 1.22 6.63
CA LEU A 35 -4.16 -0.19 6.98
C LEU A 35 -2.83 -0.93 7.24
N SER A 36 -1.78 -0.56 6.49
CA SER A 36 -0.46 -1.16 6.65
C SER A 36 0.27 -0.72 7.93
N THR A 37 -0.04 0.46 8.51
CA THR A 37 0.80 1.10 9.55
C THR A 37 1.01 0.26 10.81
N ALA A 38 0.03 -0.57 11.16
CA ALA A 38 0.08 -1.47 12.30
C ALA A 38 0.75 -2.83 12.00
N LYS A 39 1.16 -3.06 10.74
CA LYS A 39 1.63 -4.36 10.24
C LYS A 39 3.14 -4.38 10.13
N THR A 40 3.71 -5.55 10.39
CA THR A 40 5.18 -5.76 10.41
C THR A 40 5.68 -6.77 9.38
N ASN A 41 4.77 -7.51 8.74
CA ASN A 41 5.08 -8.48 7.70
C ASN A 41 3.94 -8.53 6.66
N SER A 42 4.19 -9.15 5.51
CA SER A 42 3.24 -9.23 4.40
C SER A 42 2.01 -10.07 4.70
N MET A 43 2.12 -11.09 5.55
CA MET A 43 1.01 -11.96 5.91
C MET A 43 -0.04 -11.20 6.72
N ASP A 44 0.38 -10.48 7.76
CA ASP A 44 -0.51 -9.64 8.58
C ASP A 44 -1.15 -8.51 7.77
N PHE A 45 -0.48 -8.08 6.70
CA PHE A 45 -0.98 -7.06 5.78
C PHE A 45 -2.02 -7.64 4.81
N ALA A 46 -1.77 -8.81 4.23
CA ALA A 46 -2.75 -9.53 3.42
C ALA A 46 -4.02 -9.82 4.24
N GLU A 47 -3.88 -10.36 5.45
CA GLU A 47 -5.01 -10.59 6.36
C GLU A 47 -5.74 -9.28 6.69
N ALA A 48 -5.04 -8.14 6.75
CA ALA A 48 -5.69 -6.84 6.99
C ALA A 48 -6.57 -6.41 5.81
N ILE A 49 -6.12 -6.66 4.58
CA ILE A 49 -6.87 -6.37 3.35
C ILE A 49 -8.11 -7.27 3.28
N ASP A 50 -7.94 -8.57 3.52
CA ASP A 50 -9.03 -9.55 3.50
C ASP A 50 -10.11 -9.26 4.56
N ASN A 51 -9.76 -8.55 5.63
CA ASN A 51 -10.69 -8.19 6.71
C ASN A 51 -11.15 -6.72 6.65
N SER A 52 -10.91 -6.01 5.55
CA SER A 52 -11.35 -4.62 5.34
C SER A 52 -12.25 -4.49 4.12
N GLU A 53 -12.76 -3.27 3.87
CA GLU A 53 -13.52 -2.96 2.66
C GLU A 53 -12.66 -3.10 1.38
N LEU A 54 -11.33 -3.21 1.53
CA LEU A 54 -10.41 -3.44 0.42
C LEU A 54 -10.52 -4.86 -0.17
N GLU A 55 -11.12 -5.83 0.56
CA GLU A 55 -11.39 -7.17 0.04
C GLU A 55 -12.22 -7.11 -1.26
N GLU A 56 -13.13 -6.15 -1.38
CA GLU A 56 -14.01 -6.00 -2.54
C GLU A 56 -13.26 -5.70 -3.85
N PHE A 57 -12.03 -5.18 -3.75
CA PHE A 57 -11.18 -4.92 -4.92
C PHE A 57 -10.58 -6.21 -5.50
N GLY A 58 -10.58 -7.32 -4.73
CA GLY A 58 -10.10 -8.61 -5.19
C GLY A 58 -8.62 -8.60 -5.61
N PHE A 59 -7.78 -7.91 -4.85
CA PHE A 59 -6.33 -7.88 -5.10
C PHE A 59 -5.75 -9.31 -5.07
N THR A 60 -4.84 -9.61 -5.99
CA THR A 60 -4.14 -10.89 -5.98
C THR A 60 -3.04 -10.91 -4.93
N ASP A 61 -2.69 -12.11 -4.45
CA ASP A 61 -1.57 -12.29 -3.50
C ASP A 61 -0.27 -11.62 -4.01
N ASP A 62 0.05 -11.79 -5.29
CA ASP A 62 1.23 -11.17 -5.91
C ASP A 62 1.18 -9.64 -5.82
N PHE A 63 0.01 -9.04 -6.07
CA PHE A 63 -0.16 -7.59 -5.98
C PHE A 63 -0.05 -7.09 -4.53
N ILE A 64 -0.58 -7.83 -3.56
CA ILE A 64 -0.44 -7.51 -2.13
C ILE A 64 1.04 -7.56 -1.70
N ILE A 65 1.81 -8.51 -2.22
CA ILE A 65 3.26 -8.58 -1.99
C ILE A 65 3.98 -7.36 -2.57
N GLU A 66 3.60 -6.91 -3.77
CA GLU A 66 4.16 -5.70 -4.39
C GLU A 66 3.82 -4.43 -3.59
N LEU A 67 2.56 -4.28 -3.17
CA LEU A 67 2.13 -3.19 -2.28
C LEU A 67 2.96 -3.17 -1.00
N TRP A 68 3.14 -4.34 -0.37
CA TRP A 68 3.95 -4.47 0.82
C TRP A 68 5.42 -4.09 0.59
N GLY A 69 5.98 -4.46 -0.57
CA GLY A 69 7.30 -4.03 -1.02
C GLY A 69 7.44 -2.52 -1.05
N VAL A 70 6.51 -1.83 -1.73
CA VAL A 70 6.47 -0.37 -1.80
C VAL A 70 6.36 0.26 -0.40
N ILE A 71 5.47 -0.25 0.44
CA ILE A 71 5.26 0.27 1.80
C ILE A 71 6.55 0.16 2.63
N THR A 72 7.20 -1.01 2.60
CA THR A 72 8.42 -1.22 3.39
C THR A 72 9.62 -0.45 2.84
N ASP A 73 9.70 -0.26 1.53
CA ASP A 73 10.70 0.60 0.90
C ASP A 73 10.51 2.07 1.27
N ALA A 74 9.27 2.57 1.28
CA ALA A 74 8.96 3.93 1.73
C ALA A 74 9.37 4.13 3.19
N ARG A 75 8.97 3.21 4.08
CA ARG A 75 9.31 3.26 5.52
C ARG A 75 10.80 3.23 5.79
N ALA A 76 11.56 2.52 4.95
CA ALA A 76 13.01 2.46 5.03
C ALA A 76 13.72 3.67 4.38
N GLY A 77 12.96 4.60 3.79
CA GLY A 77 13.52 5.76 3.07
C GLY A 77 14.24 5.37 1.77
N ARG A 78 13.86 4.24 1.15
CA ARG A 78 14.43 3.77 -0.12
C ARG A 78 13.75 4.33 -1.36
N LEU A 79 12.53 4.84 -1.20
CA LEU A 79 11.79 5.51 -2.27
C LEU A 79 12.12 7.01 -2.31
N LYS A 80 12.03 7.59 -3.50
CA LYS A 80 12.27 9.01 -3.78
C LYS A 80 11.06 9.64 -4.41
#